data_AF-F2I0H0-F1
#
_entry.id   AF-F2I0H0-F1
#
_cell.length_a   1.000
_cell.length_b   1.000
_cell.length_c   1.000
_cell.angle_alpha   90.00
_cell.angle_beta   90.00
_cell.angle_gamma   90.00
#
_symmetry.space_group_name_H-M   'P 1'
#
loop_
_entity.id
_entity.type
_entity.pdbx_description
1 polymer ?
#
loop_
_entity_poly.entity_id
_entity_poly.type
_entity_poly.pdbx_seq_one_letter_code
_entity_poly.pdbx_strand_id
1 'polypeptide(L)'
;MRGNNIDEVNLKIKKIASSFGIDDKQFDSCLANKDNEEMVLKSRIEAKNLHDIDSTPTIIINNKKYTGNFSVKDISKYINKIK
;
A
#
# COMPACT_ATOMS: atom_id res chain seq x y z
N MET A 1 2.89 -11.07 -4.88
CA MET A 1 2.44 -11.67 -6.15
C MET A 1 3.57 -12.53 -6.69
N ARG A 2 3.34 -13.80 -7.04
CA ARG A 2 4.42 -14.68 -7.52
C ARG A 2 4.56 -14.59 -9.04
N GLY A 3 5.79 -14.52 -9.53
CA GLY A 3 6.16 -14.63 -10.94
C GLY A 3 7.60 -15.12 -11.04
N ASN A 4 7.94 -15.78 -12.14
CA ASN A 4 9.27 -16.34 -12.36
C ASN A 4 10.31 -15.27 -12.73
N ASN A 5 9.85 -14.13 -13.26
CA ASN A 5 10.66 -12.95 -13.57
C ASN A 5 9.82 -11.66 -13.43
N ILE A 6 10.46 -10.51 -13.61
CA ILE A 6 9.83 -9.20 -13.45
C ILE A 6 8.74 -8.93 -14.51
N ASP A 7 8.93 -9.41 -15.74
CA ASP A 7 7.96 -9.20 -16.82
C ASP A 7 6.66 -9.93 -16.53
N GLU A 8 6.74 -11.17 -16.04
CA GLU A 8 5.57 -11.95 -15.61
C GLU A 8 4.86 -11.27 -14.43
N VAL A 9 5.61 -10.71 -13.49
CA VAL A 9 5.04 -9.92 -12.39
C VAL A 9 4.31 -8.70 -12.96
N ASN A 10 4.93 -7.90 -13.82
CA ASN A 10 4.32 -6.69 -14.38
C ASN A 10 3.03 -7.00 -15.17
N LEU A 11 3.07 -8.06 -15.99
CA LEU A 11 1.89 -8.52 -16.74
C LEU A 11 0.74 -8.93 -15.80
N LYS A 12 1.04 -9.61 -14.69
CA LYS A 12 0.02 -9.99 -13.70
C LYS A 12 -0.55 -8.78 -12.97
N ILE A 13 0.26 -7.76 -12.65
CA ILE A 13 -0.22 -6.52 -12.02
C ILE A 13 -1.15 -5.78 -12.99
N LYS A 14 -0.73 -5.65 -14.25
CA LYS A 14 -1.52 -5.01 -15.31
C LYS A 14 -2.87 -5.71 -15.48
N LYS A 15 -2.90 -7.05 -15.51
CA LYS A 15 -4.16 -7.83 -15.54
C LYS A 15 -5.08 -7.57 -14.36
N ILE A 16 -4.53 -7.45 -13.14
CA ILE A 16 -5.32 -7.08 -11.96
C ILE A 16 -5.89 -5.69 -12.14
N ALA A 17 -5.09 -4.71 -12.54
CA ALA A 17 -5.55 -3.33 -12.79
C ALA A 17 -6.69 -3.27 -13.84
N SER A 18 -6.57 -4.03 -14.93
CA SER A 18 -7.63 -4.13 -15.94
C SER A 18 -8.93 -4.72 -15.39
N SER A 19 -8.87 -5.65 -14.43
CA SER A 19 -10.08 -6.16 -13.77
C SER A 19 -10.83 -5.11 -12.93
N PHE A 20 -10.16 -4.00 -12.60
CA PHE A 20 -10.74 -2.83 -11.94
C PHE A 20 -11.04 -1.66 -12.91
N GLY A 21 -11.00 -1.90 -14.22
CA GLY A 21 -11.34 -0.90 -15.24
C GLY A 21 -10.22 0.08 -15.60
N ILE A 22 -8.97 -0.22 -15.20
CA ILE A 22 -7.78 0.55 -15.61
C ILE A 22 -7.25 -0.07 -16.90
N ASP A 23 -7.42 0.63 -18.02
CA ASP A 23 -6.92 0.16 -19.30
C ASP A 23 -5.38 0.24 -19.42
N ASP A 24 -4.84 -0.40 -20.45
CA ASP A 24 -3.40 -0.48 -20.67
C ASP A 24 -2.73 0.90 -20.77
N LYS A 25 -3.40 1.86 -21.42
CA LYS A 25 -2.86 3.22 -21.62
C LYS A 25 -2.86 3.98 -20.29
N GLN A 26 -3.91 3.83 -19.49
CA GLN A 26 -3.99 4.41 -18.15
C GLN A 26 -2.92 3.81 -17.22
N PHE A 27 -2.74 2.49 -17.28
CA PHE A 27 -1.71 1.80 -16.50
C PHE A 27 -0.30 2.27 -16.88
N ASP A 28 0.03 2.26 -18.18
CA ASP A 28 1.37 2.63 -18.66
C ASP A 28 1.66 4.12 -18.41
N SER A 29 0.66 4.99 -18.60
CA SER A 29 0.81 6.43 -18.29
C SER A 29 0.94 6.70 -16.80
N CYS A 30 0.27 5.92 -15.94
CA CYS A 30 0.43 6.01 -14.49
C CYS A 30 1.87 5.67 -14.06
N LEU A 31 2.44 4.60 -14.62
CA LEU A 31 3.81 4.17 -14.31
C LEU A 31 4.88 5.10 -14.88
N ALA A 32 4.64 5.71 -16.04
CA ALA A 32 5.59 6.65 -16.65
C ALA A 32 5.56 8.05 -16.00
N ASN A 33 4.56 8.34 -15.17
CA ASN A 33 4.43 9.64 -14.52
C ASN A 33 5.34 9.75 -13.29
N LYS A 34 6.36 10.60 -13.37
CA LYS A 34 7.32 10.85 -12.28
C LYS A 34 6.67 11.44 -11.04
N ASP A 35 5.60 12.22 -11.17
CA ASP A 35 4.90 12.81 -10.02
C ASP A 35 4.23 11.70 -9.19
N ASN A 36 3.72 10.65 -9.85
CA ASN A 36 3.17 9.47 -9.16
C ASN A 36 4.27 8.69 -8.43
N GLU A 37 5.43 8.51 -9.07
CA GLU A 37 6.60 7.86 -8.44
C GLU A 37 7.04 8.63 -7.19
N GLU A 38 7.20 9.94 -7.32
CA GLU A 38 7.61 10.83 -6.23
C GLU A 38 6.58 10.84 -5.09
N MET A 39 5.28 10.87 -5.42
CA MET A 39 4.19 10.78 -4.44
C MET A 39 4.29 9.48 -3.61
N VAL A 40 4.46 8.33 -4.26
CA VAL A 40 4.59 7.03 -3.57
C VAL A 40 5.84 7.03 -2.68
N LEU A 41 6.97 7.52 -3.17
CA LEU A 41 8.23 7.57 -2.42
C LEU A 41 8.13 8.50 -1.19
N LYS A 42 7.61 9.72 -1.37
CA LYS A 42 7.41 10.69 -0.29
C LYS A 42 6.46 10.18 0.77
N SER A 43 5.33 9.57 0.37
CA SER A 43 4.36 9.02 1.34
C SER A 43 4.99 8.02 2.31
N ARG A 44 5.94 7.18 1.83
CA ARG A 44 6.67 6.22 2.67
C ARG A 44 7.66 6.91 3.61
N ILE A 45 8.36 7.93 3.14
CA ILE A 45 9.32 8.70 3.94
C ILE A 45 8.59 9.47 5.03
N GLU A 46 7.52 10.18 4.69
CA GLU A 46 6.71 10.96 5.62
C GLU A 46 6.09 10.08 6.71
N ALA A 47 5.49 8.96 6.33
CA ALA A 47 4.90 8.03 7.29
C ALA A 47 5.96 7.43 8.24
N LYS A 48 7.16 7.11 7.73
CA LYS A 48 8.29 6.67 8.54
C LYS A 48 8.73 7.76 9.52
N ASN A 49 8.89 8.99 9.06
CA ASN A 49 9.38 10.10 9.89
C ASN A 49 8.36 10.53 10.96
N LEU A 50 7.07 10.54 10.62
CA LEU A 50 6.01 11.02 11.53
C LEU A 50 5.64 9.98 12.60
N HIS A 51 5.72 8.69 12.28
CA HIS A 51 5.21 7.61 13.13
C HIS A 51 6.24 6.53 13.48
N ASP A 52 7.50 6.72 13.10
CA ASP A 52 8.60 5.77 13.32
C ASP A 52 8.24 4.35 12.85
N ILE A 53 7.74 4.23 11.61
CA ILE A 53 7.33 2.94 11.03
C ILE A 53 8.58 2.11 10.70
N ASP A 54 8.64 0.91 11.28
CA ASP A 54 9.76 -0.03 11.24
C ASP A 54 9.36 -1.44 10.73
N SER A 55 8.07 -1.72 10.68
CA SER A 55 7.53 -3.06 10.43
C SER A 55 6.16 -3.03 9.75
N THR A 56 5.78 -4.15 9.12
CA THR A 56 4.49 -4.32 8.46
C THR A 56 3.79 -5.59 8.94
N PRO A 57 2.46 -5.57 9.18
CA PRO A 57 1.60 -4.38 9.16
C PRO A 57 1.80 -3.51 10.42
N THR A 58 1.74 -2.19 10.24
CA THR A 58 1.64 -1.19 11.31
C THR A 58 0.34 -0.43 11.12
N ILE A 59 -0.42 -0.22 12.19
CA ILE A 59 -1.68 0.52 12.19
C ILE A 59 -1.53 1.74 13.10
N ILE A 60 -1.94 2.92 12.62
CA ILE A 60 -1.96 4.15 13.39
C ILE A 60 -3.42 4.56 13.62
N ILE A 61 -3.81 4.73 14.88
CA ILE A 61 -5.15 5.24 15.24
C ILE A 61 -4.99 6.32 16.31
N ASN A 62 -5.55 7.52 16.09
CA ASN A 62 -5.39 8.68 16.98
C ASN A 62 -3.92 8.90 17.39
N ASN A 63 -3.02 8.89 16.40
CA ASN A 63 -1.56 9.04 16.57
C ASN A 63 -0.86 7.93 17.37
N LYS A 64 -1.58 6.87 17.79
CA LYS A 64 -1.00 5.72 18.49
C LYS A 64 -0.62 4.61 17.51
N LYS A 65 0.62 4.16 17.60
CA LYS A 65 1.21 3.05 16.82
C LYS A 65 0.83 1.69 17.39
N TYR A 66 0.37 0.79 16.52
CA TYR A 66 0.08 -0.62 16.83
C TYR A 66 0.84 -1.51 15.83
N THR A 67 1.67 -2.41 16.34
CA THR A 67 2.49 -3.34 15.55
C THR A 67 2.13 -4.79 15.87
N GLY A 68 2.23 -5.68 14.88
CA GLY A 68 1.95 -7.11 15.04
C GLY A 68 1.24 -7.70 13.83
N ASN A 69 0.88 -8.98 13.90
CA ASN A 69 0.06 -9.61 12.85
C ASN A 69 -1.42 -9.44 13.21
N PHE A 70 -2.12 -8.54 12.52
CA PHE A 70 -3.50 -8.20 12.84
C PHE A 70 -4.48 -8.93 11.93
N SER A 71 -5.44 -9.65 12.52
CA SER A 71 -6.67 -9.99 11.82
C SER A 71 -7.63 -8.80 11.80
N VAL A 72 -8.59 -8.77 10.88
CA VAL A 72 -9.67 -7.76 10.89
C VAL A 72 -10.35 -7.67 12.26
N LYS A 73 -10.58 -8.81 12.92
CA LYS A 73 -11.17 -8.88 14.27
C LYS A 73 -10.30 -8.18 15.32
N ASP A 74 -8.98 -8.24 15.20
CA ASP A 74 -8.07 -7.55 16.13
C ASP A 74 -8.12 -6.04 15.94
N ILE A 75 -8.19 -5.59 14.69
CA ILE A 75 -8.35 -4.16 14.35
C ILE A 75 -9.65 -3.60 14.94
N SER A 76 -10.78 -4.33 14.79
CA SER A 76 -12.08 -3.89 15.33
C SER A 76 -12.06 -3.67 16.84
N LYS A 77 -11.29 -4.47 17.60
CA LYS A 77 -11.15 -4.27 19.05
C LYS A 77 -10.48 -2.94 19.40
N TYR A 78 -9.51 -2.49 18.59
CA TYR A 78 -8.88 -1.18 18.79
C TYR A 78 -9.85 -0.05 18.45
N ILE A 79 -10.61 -0.18 17.36
CA ILE A 79 -11.59 0.82 16.93
C ILE A 79 -12.73 0.98 17.96
N ASN A 80 -13.28 -0.13 18.46
CA ASN A 80 -14.39 -0.09 19.44
C ASN A 80 -14.02 0.57 20.77
N LYS A 81 -12.73 0.71 21.08
CA LYS A 81 -12.21 1.37 22.29
C LYS A 81 -12.07 2.89 22.14
N ILE A 82 -12.33 3.45 20.95
CA ILE A 82 -12.22 4.89 20.65
C ILE A 82 -13.52 5.64 21.00
N LYS A 83 -14.50 4.96 21.62
CA LYS A 83 -15.71 5.60 22.13
C LYS A 83 -15.41 6.72 23.12
#